data_AF-A0A9D8BJ69-F1
#
_entry.id   AF-A0A9D8BJ69-F1
#
_cell.length_a   1.000
_cell.length_b   1.000
_cell.length_c   1.000
_cell.angle_alpha   90.00
_cell.angle_beta   90.00
_cell.angle_gamma   90.00
#
_symmetry.space_group_name_H-M   'P 1'
#
loop_
_entity.id
_entity.type
_entity.pdbx_description
1 polymer ?
#
loop_
_entity_poly.entity_id
_entity_poly.type
_entity_poly.pdbx_seq_one_letter_code
_entity_poly.pdbx_strand_id
1 'polypeptide(L)'
;MSDQQYQSTDFVYVDPETRTVVGKVEWDKDGEPVSKKRVMKERELPEAKTAKPGPPRKPRERNYPWGSFRSMCGIFKLLGKGKDKEKESSITLDDAISKSMENPYWD
;
A
#
# COMPACT_ATOMS: atom_id res chain seq x y z
N MET A 1 -8.03 -11.70 14.91
CA MET A 1 -7.14 -11.46 13.75
C MET A 1 -7.24 -12.70 12.89
N SER A 2 -7.92 -12.65 11.76
CA SER A 2 -8.19 -13.84 10.97
C SER A 2 -6.89 -14.27 10.29
N ASP A 3 -6.24 -15.32 10.79
CA ASP A 3 -5.10 -15.99 10.15
C ASP A 3 -5.59 -16.75 8.91
N GLN A 4 -6.20 -16.03 7.97
CA GLN A 4 -6.46 -16.56 6.63
C GLN A 4 -5.14 -16.54 5.87
N GLN A 5 -4.60 -17.73 5.65
CA GLN A 5 -3.40 -17.93 4.87
C GLN A 5 -3.75 -17.73 3.39
N TYR A 6 -3.54 -16.50 2.89
CA TYR A 6 -3.76 -16.15 1.49
C TYR A 6 -2.63 -16.69 0.61
N GLN A 7 -2.99 -17.26 -0.55
CA GLN A 7 -2.00 -17.60 -1.58
C GLN A 7 -1.57 -16.35 -2.34
N SER A 8 -0.37 -16.38 -2.93
CA SER A 8 0.18 -15.24 -3.68
C SER A 8 -0.68 -14.85 -4.89
N THR A 9 -1.44 -15.80 -5.44
CA THR A 9 -2.36 -15.66 -6.57
C THR A 9 -3.76 -15.20 -6.16
N ASP A 10 -4.10 -15.23 -4.87
CA ASP A 10 -5.41 -14.79 -4.40
C ASP A 10 -5.54 -13.27 -4.58
N PHE A 11 -6.69 -12.83 -5.08
CA PHE A 11 -7.05 -11.41 -5.10
C PHE A 11 -7.69 -11.00 -3.78
N VAL A 12 -7.20 -9.91 -3.19
CA VAL A 12 -7.63 -9.43 -1.87
C VAL A 12 -7.90 -7.93 -1.86
N TYR A 13 -8.87 -7.50 -1.05
CA TYR A 13 -9.05 -6.10 -0.67
C TYR A 13 -8.12 -5.75 0.49
N VAL A 14 -7.57 -4.55 0.45
CA VAL A 14 -6.64 -4.08 1.48
C VAL A 14 -7.04 -2.71 1.96
N ASP A 15 -6.90 -2.51 3.26
CA ASP A 15 -7.05 -1.20 3.87
C ASP A 15 -5.68 -0.50 3.91
N PRO A 16 -5.49 0.62 3.18
CA PRO A 16 -4.21 1.32 3.15
C PRO A 16 -3.89 2.06 4.46
N GLU A 17 -4.87 2.35 5.32
CA GLU A 17 -4.62 3.02 6.60
C GLU A 17 -4.17 2.05 7.67
N THR A 18 -4.86 0.92 7.81
CA THR A 18 -4.49 -0.10 8.80
C THR A 18 -3.43 -1.06 8.29
N ARG A 19 -3.13 -1.04 6.97
CA ARG A 19 -2.21 -1.96 6.29
C ARG A 19 -2.56 -3.41 6.58
N THR A 20 -3.85 -3.73 6.53
CA THR A 20 -4.37 -5.08 6.74
C THR A 20 -5.18 -5.54 5.56
N VAL A 21 -5.20 -6.85 5.34
CA VAL A 21 -6.10 -7.48 4.37
C VAL A 21 -7.50 -7.48 4.95
N VAL A 22 -8.46 -6.94 4.20
CA VAL A 22 -9.88 -6.90 4.58
C VAL A 22 -10.55 -8.25 4.25
N GLY A 23 -10.20 -8.86 3.11
CA GLY A 23 -10.71 -10.16 2.68
C GLY A 23 -10.46 -10.45 1.20
N LYS A 24 -10.90 -11.62 0.70
CA LYS A 24 -10.82 -11.99 -0.73
C LYS A 24 -11.74 -11.13 -1.58
N VAL A 25 -11.35 -10.94 -2.85
CA VAL A 25 -12.16 -10.26 -3.86
C VAL A 25 -13.36 -11.12 -4.24
N GLU A 26 -14.54 -10.50 -4.20
CA GLU A 26 -15.77 -11.08 -4.70
C GLU A 26 -15.91 -10.69 -6.17
N TRP A 27 -16.19 -11.68 -7.01
CA TRP A 27 -16.36 -11.50 -8.44
C TRP A 27 -17.84 -11.57 -8.77
N ASP A 28 -18.30 -10.63 -9.60
CA ASP A 28 -19.65 -10.65 -10.13
C ASP A 28 -19.78 -11.71 -11.24
N LYS A 29 -21.01 -11.99 -11.67
CA LYS A 29 -21.32 -12.96 -12.74
C LYS A 29 -20.67 -12.60 -14.08
N ASP A 30 -20.40 -11.32 -14.29
CA ASP A 30 -19.72 -10.77 -15.47
C ASP A 30 -18.19 -10.87 -15.39
N GLY A 31 -17.65 -11.38 -14.28
CA GLY A 31 -16.20 -11.49 -14.06
C GLY A 31 -15.54 -10.17 -13.65
N GLU A 32 -16.33 -9.16 -13.29
CA GLU A 32 -15.81 -7.91 -12.73
C GLU A 32 -15.69 -8.00 -11.19
N PRO A 33 -14.66 -7.37 -10.60
CA PRO A 33 -14.46 -7.37 -9.16
C PRO A 33 -15.41 -6.38 -8.49
N VAL A 34 -16.18 -6.85 -7.51
CA VAL A 34 -17.14 -6.02 -6.79
C VAL A 34 -16.39 -4.97 -5.97
N SER A 35 -16.57 -3.68 -6.24
CA SER A 35 -15.86 -2.65 -5.48
C SER A 35 -16.43 -2.53 -4.07
N LYS A 36 -15.65 -2.90 -3.04
CA LYS A 36 -16.04 -2.65 -1.63
C LYS A 36 -15.80 -1.18 -1.30
N LYS A 37 -16.90 -0.47 -0.97
CA LYS A 37 -16.82 0.91 -0.49
C LYS A 37 -16.07 0.96 0.84
N ARG A 38 -15.12 1.88 0.95
CA ARG A 38 -14.36 2.11 2.17
C ARG A 38 -15.20 2.95 3.12
N VAL A 39 -15.48 2.43 4.31
CA VAL A 39 -16.10 3.21 5.37
C VAL A 39 -15.04 4.18 5.87
N MET A 40 -15.12 5.43 5.40
CA MET A 40 -14.27 6.49 5.90
C MET A 40 -14.70 6.73 7.34
N LYS A 41 -13.91 6.27 8.31
CA LYS A 41 -14.11 6.70 9.70
C LYS A 41 -14.03 8.23 9.68
N GLU A 42 -15.13 8.85 10.07
CA GLU A 42 -15.24 10.29 10.18
C GLU A 42 -14.10 10.75 11.10
N ARG A 43 -13.08 11.38 10.51
CA ARG A 43 -12.03 12.01 11.30
C ARG A 43 -12.73 13.13 12.05
N GLU A 44 -12.87 12.99 13.36
CA GLU A 44 -13.24 14.08 14.25
C GLU A 44 -12.26 15.24 13.96
N LEU A 45 -12.76 16.26 13.28
CA LEU A 45 -12.00 17.47 13.01
C LEU A 45 -11.71 18.12 14.36
N PRO A 46 -10.44 18.47 14.68
CA PRO A 46 -10.18 19.25 15.87
C PRO A 46 -10.91 20.58 15.76
N GLU A 47 -11.77 20.86 16.73
CA GLU A 47 -12.44 22.15 16.90
C GLU A 47 -11.38 23.25 16.98
N ALA A 48 -11.11 23.95 15.88
CA ALA A 48 -10.38 25.22 15.96
C ALA A 48 -10.53 26.12 14.73
N LYS A 49 -11.23 27.23 15.00
CA LYS A 49 -10.85 28.61 14.69
C LYS A 49 -11.13 29.12 13.26
N THR A 50 -12.28 29.78 13.16
CA THR A 50 -12.48 31.05 12.43
C THR A 50 -11.82 31.14 11.06
N ALA A 51 -12.33 30.39 10.09
CA ALA A 51 -12.14 30.69 8.67
C ALA A 51 -13.50 30.62 7.98
N LYS A 52 -13.79 31.63 7.15
CA LYS A 52 -15.09 31.87 6.50
C LYS A 52 -15.69 30.57 5.94
N PRO A 53 -17.00 30.30 6.14
CA PRO A 53 -17.61 29.05 5.72
C PRO A 53 -17.73 29.05 4.19
N GLY A 54 -16.78 28.40 3.51
CA GLY A 54 -17.03 27.91 2.16
C GLY A 54 -18.06 26.78 2.19
N PRO A 55 -18.76 26.50 1.08
CA PRO A 55 -19.71 25.39 1.04
C PRO A 55 -18.98 24.07 1.41
N PRO A 56 -19.57 23.23 2.27
CA PRO A 56 -18.96 21.99 2.70
C PRO A 56 -18.74 21.09 1.49
N ARG A 57 -17.47 20.78 1.18
CA ARG A 57 -17.15 19.81 0.13
C ARG A 57 -17.59 18.42 0.60
N LYS A 58 -18.44 17.75 -0.18
CA LYS A 58 -18.84 16.36 0.11
C LYS A 58 -17.59 15.48 0.20
N PRO A 59 -17.48 14.62 1.23
CA PRO A 59 -16.37 13.69 1.32
C PRO A 59 -16.37 12.77 0.10
N ARG A 60 -15.21 12.61 -0.53
CA ARG A 60 -15.06 11.75 -1.71
C ARG A 60 -15.15 10.29 -1.26
N GLU A 61 -16.16 9.57 -1.74
CA GLU A 61 -16.25 8.13 -1.55
C GLU A 61 -14.99 7.46 -2.12
N ARG A 62 -14.36 6.59 -1.32
CA ARG A 62 -13.18 5.83 -1.73
C ARG A 62 -13.53 4.34 -1.68
N ASN A 63 -13.03 3.58 -2.62
CA ASN A 63 -13.12 2.13 -2.60
C ASN A 63 -11.86 1.54 -1.98
N TYR A 64 -11.97 0.34 -1.43
CA TYR A 64 -10.79 -0.41 -1.03
C TYR A 64 -9.98 -0.79 -2.27
N PRO A 65 -8.67 -0.50 -2.30
CA PRO A 65 -7.82 -1.02 -3.35
C PRO A 65 -7.81 -2.55 -3.27
N TRP A 66 -7.80 -3.19 -4.43
CA TRP A 66 -7.76 -4.63 -4.56
C TRP A 66 -6.69 -5.04 -5.56
N GLY A 67 -6.21 -6.28 -5.43
CA GLY A 67 -5.17 -6.82 -6.30
C GLY A 67 -4.68 -8.16 -5.79
N SER A 68 -3.69 -8.75 -6.47
CA SER A 68 -3.07 -9.99 -6.00
C SER A 68 -2.41 -9.77 -4.63
N PHE A 69 -2.48 -10.77 -3.76
CA PHE A 69 -1.88 -10.72 -2.43
C PHE A 69 -0.39 -10.36 -2.51
N ARG A 70 0.33 -10.91 -3.50
CA ARG A 70 1.74 -10.58 -3.75
C ARG A 70 1.97 -9.09 -4.03
N SER A 71 1.20 -8.49 -4.94
CA SER A 71 1.34 -7.07 -5.28
C SER A 71 0.97 -6.19 -4.08
N MET A 72 -0.10 -6.55 -3.38
CA MET A 72 -0.59 -5.76 -2.25
C MET A 72 0.35 -5.82 -1.04
N CYS A 73 0.98 -6.96 -0.78
CA CYS A 73 2.05 -7.07 0.22
C CYS A 73 3.24 -6.16 -0.10
N GLY A 74 3.60 -6.01 -1.37
CA GLY A 74 4.69 -5.12 -1.81
C GLY A 74 4.34 -3.64 -1.68
N ILE A 75 3.19 -3.24 -2.22
CA ILE A 75 2.75 -1.82 -2.25
C ILE A 75 2.46 -1.30 -0.85
N PHE A 76 1.71 -2.06 -0.04
CA PHE A 76 1.23 -1.61 1.27
C PHE A 76 2.07 -2.13 2.44
N LYS A 77 3.18 -2.85 2.17
CA LYS A 77 4.09 -3.40 3.17
C LYS A 77 3.37 -4.22 4.27
N LEU A 78 2.33 -4.97 3.89
CA LEU A 78 1.40 -5.65 4.82
C LEU A 78 2.08 -6.65 5.77
N LEU A 79 3.18 -7.26 5.33
CA LEU A 79 3.91 -8.27 6.10
C LEU A 79 5.15 -7.71 6.81
N GLY A 80 5.35 -6.38 6.83
CA GLY A 80 6.58 -5.76 7.35
C GLY A 80 7.85 -6.08 6.54
N LYS A 81 7.78 -7.03 5.60
CA LYS A 81 8.88 -7.49 4.72
C LYS A 81 9.06 -6.63 3.46
N GLY A 82 8.64 -5.37 3.51
CA GLY A 82 9.13 -4.38 2.57
C GLY A 82 10.51 -3.95 3.01
N LYS A 83 11.51 -4.84 2.89
CA LYS A 83 12.91 -4.42 2.86
C LYS A 83 12.97 -3.34 1.79
N ASP A 84 13.30 -2.14 2.21
CA ASP A 84 13.54 -1.01 1.33
C ASP A 84 14.65 -1.47 0.37
N LYS A 85 14.29 -2.04 -0.79
CA LYS A 85 15.28 -2.46 -1.80
C LYS A 85 16.21 -1.31 -2.16
N GLU A 86 15.70 -0.09 -2.08
CA GLU A 86 16.44 1.16 -2.25
C GLU A 86 17.53 1.40 -1.19
N LYS A 87 17.38 0.86 0.03
CA LYS A 87 18.43 0.93 1.07
C LYS A 87 19.44 -0.21 0.97
N GLU A 88 19.05 -1.35 0.40
CA GLU A 88 19.96 -2.50 0.24
C GLU A 88 20.93 -2.32 -0.94
N SER A 89 20.65 -1.41 -1.87
CA SER A 89 21.52 -1.09 -3.00
C SER A 89 22.46 0.09 -2.77
N SER A 90 22.53 0.66 -1.57
CA SER A 90 23.56 1.66 -1.27
C SER A 90 24.88 0.94 -0.97
N ILE A 91 25.66 0.68 -2.01
CA ILE A 91 27.09 0.38 -1.87
C ILE A 91 27.74 1.55 -1.10
N THR A 92 28.57 1.24 -0.09
CA THR A 92 29.33 2.26 0.63
C THR A 92 30.39 2.86 -0.30
N LEU A 93 30.77 4.12 -0.05
CA LEU A 93 31.73 4.82 -0.90
C LEU A 93 33.07 4.08 -1.00
N ASP A 94 33.53 3.47 0.10
CA ASP A 94 34.76 2.67 0.13
C ASP A 94 34.66 1.42 -0.76
N ASP A 95 33.53 0.69 -0.72
CA ASP A 95 33.29 -0.49 -1.57
C ASP A 95 33.20 -0.12 -3.06
N ALA A 96 32.66 1.07 -3.39
CA ALA A 96 32.61 1.58 -4.76
C ALA A 96 34.02 1.93 -5.28
N ILE A 97 34.86 2.54 -4.44
CA ILE A 97 36.26 2.85 -4.80
C ILE A 97 37.03 1.56 -5.07
N SER A 98 36.94 0.56 -4.20
CA SER A 98 37.61 -0.74 -4.40
C SER A 98 37.18 -1.42 -5.70
N LYS A 99 35.87 -1.44 -6.01
CA LYS A 99 35.36 -2.01 -7.25
C LYS A 99 35.80 -1.26 -8.50
N SER A 100 35.89 0.08 -8.43
CA SER A 100 36.36 0.91 -9.54
C SER A 100 37.84 0.68 -9.88
N MET A 101 38.65 0.33 -8.88
CA MET A 101 40.08 0.03 -9.06
C MET A 101 40.29 -1.36 -9.68
N GLU A 102 39.44 -2.33 -9.34
CA GLU A 102 39.50 -3.70 -9.87
C GLU A 102 38.91 -3.80 -11.28
N ASN A 103 37.77 -3.14 -11.52
CA ASN A 103 37.07 -3.14 -12.79
C ASN A 103 36.66 -1.70 -13.17
N PRO A 104 37.31 -1.08 -14.17
CA PRO A 104 37.01 0.30 -14.57
C PRO A 104 35.56 0.55 -15.05
N TYR A 105 34.86 -0.51 -15.47
CA TYR A 105 33.48 -0.46 -16.00
C TYR A 105 32.56 -1.40 -15.20
N TRP A 106 32.43 -1.14 -13.90
CA TRP A 106 31.69 -1.99 -12.97
C TRP A 106 30.20 -1.61 -12.80
N ASP A 107 29.78 -0.50 -13.41
CA ASP A 107 28.40 0.00 -13.47
C ASP A 107 27.76 -0.32 -14.82
#